data_AF-A0A0E4H4U5-F1
#
_entry.id   AF-A0A0E4H4U5-F1
#
_cell.length_a   1.000
_cell.length_b   1.000
_cell.length_c   1.000
_cell.angle_alpha   90.00
_cell.angle_beta   90.00
_cell.angle_gamma   90.00
#
_symmetry.space_group_name_H-M   'P 1'
#
loop_
_entity.id
_entity.type
_entity.pdbx_description
1 polymer ?
#
loop_
_entity_poly.entity_id
_entity_poly.type
_entity_poly.pdbx_seq_one_letter_code
_entity_poly.pdbx_strand_id
1 'polypeptide(L)'
;MKKILFIQRVLAALIDILVIYLPSQFLVFILFGRENSYQNWLSIILFLVYNVLSTVYFSGQTIGKYFASLKVTPVTKSLMEMGQREAIKLLYFLPLVGFIFMILSLLIYIKEGRFLHDKFAKSEVIVYGRN
;
A
#
# COMPACT_ATOMS: atom_id res chain seq x y z
N MET A 1 -7.58 -2.19 -20.77
CA MET A 1 -7.84 -1.43 -19.53
C MET A 1 -7.06 -1.94 -18.32
N LYS A 2 -7.06 -3.25 -17.99
CA LYS A 2 -6.34 -3.81 -16.82
C LYS A 2 -4.84 -3.45 -16.75
N LYS A 3 -4.12 -3.46 -17.88
CA LYS A 3 -2.69 -3.08 -17.93
C LYS A 3 -2.45 -1.60 -17.54
N ILE A 4 -3.32 -0.70 -17.99
CA ILE A 4 -3.22 0.74 -17.65
C ILE A 4 -3.48 0.93 -16.16
N LEU A 5 -4.52 0.28 -15.62
CA LEU A 5 -4.81 0.32 -14.19
C LEU A 5 -3.65 -0.22 -13.35
N PHE A 6 -3.01 -1.31 -13.79
CA PHE A 6 -1.82 -1.84 -13.13
C PHE A 6 -0.68 -0.80 -13.09
N ILE A 7 -0.37 -0.18 -14.23
CA ILE A 7 0.67 0.86 -14.31
C ILE A 7 0.33 2.04 -13.39
N GLN A 8 -0.91 2.53 -13.43
CA GLN A 8 -1.37 3.61 -12.53
C GLN A 8 -1.21 3.24 -11.05
N ARG A 9 -1.50 1.99 -10.68
CA ARG A 9 -1.31 1.50 -9.30
C ARG A 9 0.16 1.46 -8.89
N VAL A 10 1.05 1.04 -9.79
CA VAL A 10 2.50 1.03 -9.55
C VAL A 10 3.03 2.45 -9.41
N LEU A 11 2.64 3.36 -10.31
CA LEU A 11 3.03 4.77 -10.25
C LEU A 11 2.49 5.46 -8.98
N ALA A 12 1.24 5.19 -8.60
CA ALA A 12 0.68 5.69 -7.34
C ALA A 12 1.48 5.19 -6.13
N ALA A 13 1.84 3.91 -6.10
CA ALA A 13 2.67 3.35 -5.02
C ALA A 13 4.07 3.97 -5.00
N LEU A 14 4.68 4.24 -6.16
CA LEU A 14 5.96 4.94 -6.26
C LEU A 14 5.87 6.36 -5.69
N ILE A 15 4.79 7.11 -5.98
CA ILE A 15 4.56 8.43 -5.38
C ILE A 15 4.46 8.32 -3.86
N ASP A 16 3.67 7.37 -3.34
CA ASP A 16 3.55 7.18 -1.89
C ASP A 16 4.90 6.80 -1.24
N ILE A 17 5.74 6.01 -1.92
CA ILE A 17 7.09 5.68 -1.44
C ILE A 17 7.97 6.94 -1.38
N LEU A 18 7.98 7.74 -2.45
CA LEU A 18 8.82 8.94 -2.54
C LEU A 18 8.39 10.05 -1.57
N VAL A 19 7.07 10.26 -1.44
CA VAL A 19 6.51 11.39 -0.70
C VAL A 19 6.27 11.08 0.78
N ILE A 20 6.05 9.81 1.14
CA ILE A 20 5.74 9.44 2.53
C ILE A 20 6.80 8.51 3.13
N TYR A 21 7.13 7.40 2.46
CA TYR A 21 8.04 6.41 3.04
C TYR A 21 9.49 6.93 3.15
N LEU A 22 10.03 7.55 2.11
CA LEU A 22 11.38 8.11 2.17
C LEU A 22 11.51 9.22 3.23
N PRO A 23 10.59 10.20 3.31
CA PRO A 23 10.61 11.18 4.39
C PRO A 23 10.42 10.56 5.78
N SER A 24 9.60 9.52 5.93
CA SER A 24 9.46 8.84 7.22
C SER A 24 10.75 8.15 7.63
N GLN A 25 11.47 7.50 6.70
CA GLN A 25 12.81 6.95 6.97
C GLN A 25 13.79 8.05 7.39
N PHE A 26 13.82 9.17 6.68
CA PHE A 26 14.72 10.28 6.99
C PHE A 26 14.44 10.90 8.37
N LEU A 27 13.17 11.07 8.72
CA LEU A 27 12.76 11.54 10.05
C LEU A 27 13.20 10.57 11.16
N VAL A 28 12.99 9.27 10.97
CA VAL A 28 13.42 8.25 11.93
C VAL A 28 14.95 8.26 12.06
N PHE A 29 15.68 8.39 10.96
CA PHE A 29 17.14 8.48 10.97
C PHE A 29 17.65 9.68 11.77
N ILE A 30 17.07 10.87 11.57
CA ILE A 30 17.45 12.09 12.31
C ILE A 30 17.21 11.93 13.82
N LEU A 31 16.06 11.36 14.20
CA LEU A 31 15.66 11.26 15.61
C LEU A 31 16.50 10.26 16.41
N PHE A 32 16.96 9.17 15.78
CA PHE A 32 17.61 8.06 16.47
C PHE A 32 19.08 7.84 16.07
N GLY A 33 19.60 8.56 15.06
CA GLY A 33 21.02 8.76 14.78
C GLY A 33 21.85 7.56 14.28
N ARG A 34 21.27 6.36 14.16
CA ARG A 34 21.97 5.15 13.65
C ARG A 34 21.03 4.19 12.95
N GLU A 35 21.28 3.85 11.70
CA GLU A 35 20.51 2.80 11.01
C GLU A 35 20.66 1.44 11.70
N ASN A 36 19.62 1.03 12.43
CA ASN A 36 19.47 -0.29 13.03
C ASN A 36 18.19 -0.93 12.49
N SER A 37 18.11 -2.27 12.53
CA SER A 37 16.93 -3.01 12.06
C SER A 37 15.60 -2.50 12.63
N TYR A 38 15.58 -2.06 13.90
CA TYR A 38 14.38 -1.52 14.55
C TYR A 38 13.85 -0.21 13.92
N GLN A 39 14.73 0.66 13.40
CA GLN A 39 14.32 1.92 12.77
C GLN A 39 13.69 1.70 11.40
N ASN A 40 14.18 0.71 10.65
CA ASN A 40 13.55 0.29 9.40
C ASN A 40 12.13 -0.22 9.66
N TRP A 41 11.93 -1.04 10.70
CA TRP A 41 10.60 -1.47 11.11
C TRP A 41 9.69 -0.31 11.52
N LEU A 42 10.20 0.68 12.26
CA LEU A 42 9.42 1.85 12.64
C LEU A 42 8.94 2.65 11.42
N SER A 43 9.82 2.87 10.43
CA SER A 43 9.49 3.58 9.19
C SER A 43 8.42 2.85 8.37
N ILE A 44 8.52 1.52 8.30
CA ILE A 44 7.52 0.66 7.65
C ILE A 44 6.18 0.75 8.38
N ILE A 45 6.18 0.70 9.72
CA ILE A 45 4.96 0.81 10.53
C ILE A 45 4.29 2.18 10.32
N LEU A 46 5.05 3.28 10.33
CA LEU A 46 4.52 4.62 10.06
C LEU A 46 3.86 4.70 8.67
N PHE A 47 4.51 4.11 7.66
CA PHE A 47 3.96 4.07 6.31
C PHE A 47 2.68 3.24 6.22
N LEU A 48 2.59 2.11 6.94
CA LEU A 48 1.38 1.31 7.02
C LEU A 48 0.24 2.06 7.71
N VAL A 49 0.51 2.71 8.84
CA VAL A 49 -0.47 3.53 9.55
C VAL A 49 -1.00 4.64 8.63
N TYR A 50 -0.12 5.34 7.91
CA TYR A 50 -0.52 6.31 6.90
C TYR A 50 -1.46 5.71 5.85
N ASN A 51 -1.14 4.52 5.31
CA ASN A 51 -1.98 3.87 4.30
C ASN A 51 -3.36 3.51 4.88
N VAL A 52 -3.43 2.94 6.09
CA VAL A 52 -4.70 2.59 6.75
C VAL A 52 -5.54 3.85 6.95
N LEU A 53 -4.96 4.90 7.54
CA LEU A 53 -5.64 6.17 7.79
C LEU A 53 -6.12 6.82 6.48
N SER A 54 -5.28 6.82 5.44
CA SER A 54 -5.64 7.29 4.09
C SER A 54 -6.86 6.55 3.55
N THR A 55 -6.88 5.22 3.69
CA THR A 55 -7.98 4.43 3.17
C THR A 55 -9.29 4.60 3.94
N VAL A 56 -9.23 4.84 5.25
CA VAL A 56 -10.42 4.97 6.09
C VAL A 56 -10.97 6.39 6.10
N TYR A 57 -10.10 7.39 6.27
CA TYR A 57 -10.51 8.78 6.48
C TYR A 57 -10.48 9.62 5.20
N PHE A 58 -9.62 9.29 4.23
CA PHE A 58 -9.48 10.06 2.98
C PHE A 58 -10.17 9.37 1.80
N SER A 59 -11.34 8.76 2.05
CA SER A 59 -12.19 8.15 1.02
C SER A 59 -11.46 7.11 0.14
N GLY A 60 -10.54 6.35 0.73
CA GLY A 60 -9.79 5.31 0.01
C GLY A 60 -8.56 5.83 -0.73
N GLN A 61 -8.18 7.09 -0.59
CA GLN A 61 -7.13 7.73 -1.37
C GLN A 61 -5.90 8.04 -0.51
N THR A 62 -4.78 7.45 -0.89
CA THR A 62 -3.44 7.94 -0.51
C THR A 62 -3.06 9.09 -1.45
N ILE A 63 -2.02 9.86 -1.12
CA ILE A 63 -1.50 10.94 -1.98
C ILE A 63 -1.22 10.42 -3.40
N GLY A 64 -0.50 9.30 -3.52
CA GLY A 64 -0.20 8.71 -4.82
C GLY A 64 -1.46 8.30 -5.59
N LYS A 65 -2.44 7.70 -4.89
CA LYS A 65 -3.71 7.32 -5.52
C LYS A 65 -4.56 8.52 -5.88
N TYR A 66 -4.52 9.61 -5.12
CA TYR A 66 -5.20 10.85 -5.45
C TYR A 66 -4.68 11.40 -6.79
N PHE A 67 -3.36 11.52 -6.96
CA PHE A 67 -2.76 11.96 -8.23
C PHE A 67 -3.01 10.99 -9.39
N ALA A 68 -3.11 9.69 -9.12
CA ALA A 68 -3.44 8.69 -10.13
C ALA A 68 -4.95 8.57 -10.43
N SER A 69 -5.80 9.39 -9.78
CA SER A 69 -7.26 9.29 -9.85
C SER A 69 -7.76 7.88 -9.51
N LEU A 70 -7.16 7.25 -8.51
CA LEU A 70 -7.52 5.95 -7.98
C LEU A 70 -8.14 6.09 -6.59
N LYS A 71 -8.99 5.14 -6.22
CA LYS A 71 -9.47 4.99 -4.84
C LYS A 71 -9.62 3.52 -4.46
N VAL A 72 -9.38 3.22 -3.19
CA VAL A 72 -9.70 1.93 -2.59
C VAL A 72 -11.17 1.95 -2.17
N THR A 73 -11.96 1.06 -2.73
CA THR A 73 -13.36 0.87 -2.37
C THR A 73 -13.44 -0.44 -1.60
N PRO A 74 -13.50 -0.41 -0.26
CA PRO A 74 -13.69 -1.62 0.52
C PRO A 74 -15.17 -2.03 0.49
N VAL A 75 -15.45 -3.32 0.70
CA VAL A 75 -16.82 -3.78 0.94
C VAL A 75 -17.33 -3.25 2.29
N THR A 76 -16.47 -3.16 3.31
CA THR A 76 -16.81 -2.52 4.59
C THR A 76 -15.81 -1.41 4.96
N LYS A 77 -16.27 -0.31 5.56
CA LYS A 77 -15.38 0.76 6.04
C LYS A 77 -14.70 0.42 7.38
N SER A 78 -14.56 -0.86 7.71
CA SER A 78 -13.97 -1.30 8.97
C SER A 78 -12.48 -0.97 9.04
N LEU A 79 -12.06 -0.28 10.10
CA LEU A 79 -10.65 -0.06 10.42
C LEU A 79 -9.87 -1.38 10.47
N MET A 80 -10.50 -2.45 10.95
CA MET A 80 -9.86 -3.76 11.08
C MET A 80 -9.60 -4.41 9.71
N GLU A 81 -10.54 -4.34 8.77
CA GLU A 81 -10.34 -4.88 7.41
C GLU A 81 -9.27 -4.09 6.64
N MET A 82 -9.25 -2.76 6.82
CA MET A 82 -8.19 -1.91 6.22
C MET A 82 -6.83 -2.13 6.87
N GLY A 83 -6.79 -2.33 8.18
CA GLY A 83 -5.59 -2.74 8.89
C GLY A 83 -5.05 -4.07 8.37
N GLN A 84 -5.91 -5.07 8.18
CA GLN A 84 -5.54 -6.36 7.60
C GLN A 84 -5.00 -6.21 6.17
N ARG A 85 -5.63 -5.36 5.34
CA ARG A 85 -5.17 -5.06 3.98
C ARG A 85 -3.71 -4.60 3.97
N GLU A 86 -3.37 -3.65 4.83
CA GLU A 86 -2.04 -3.08 4.88
C GLU A 86 -1.06 -4.03 5.58
N ALA A 87 -1.48 -4.72 6.64
CA ALA A 87 -0.66 -5.73 7.33
C ALA A 87 -0.24 -6.87 6.40
N ILE A 88 -1.08 -7.32 5.47
CA ILE A 88 -0.71 -8.36 4.49
C ILE A 88 0.45 -7.91 3.59
N LYS A 89 0.62 -6.60 3.35
CA LYS A 89 1.77 -6.11 2.59
C LYS A 89 3.09 -6.31 3.33
N LEU A 90 3.09 -6.45 4.66
CA LEU A 90 4.29 -6.81 5.42
C LEU A 90 4.90 -8.12 4.94
N LEU A 91 4.08 -9.06 4.44
CA LEU A 91 4.58 -10.30 3.87
C LEU A 91 5.55 -10.06 2.71
N TYR A 92 5.37 -8.97 1.96
CA TYR A 92 6.27 -8.61 0.85
C TYR A 92 7.62 -8.10 1.33
N PHE A 93 7.73 -7.65 2.59
CA PHE A 93 8.96 -7.13 3.20
C PHE A 93 9.72 -8.18 4.01
N LEU A 94 9.23 -9.44 4.08
CA LEU A 94 9.95 -10.52 4.76
C LEU A 94 11.26 -10.86 4.03
N PRO A 95 12.40 -10.98 4.75
CA PRO A 95 13.65 -11.43 4.16
C PRO A 95 13.49 -12.82 3.52
N LEU A 96 14.10 -13.04 2.35
CA LEU A 96 14.09 -14.28 1.56
C LEU A 96 12.72 -14.69 0.98
N VAL A 97 11.66 -14.67 1.78
CA VAL A 97 10.33 -15.19 1.41
C VAL A 97 9.41 -14.10 0.84
N GLY A 98 9.68 -12.82 1.12
CA GLY A 98 8.80 -11.73 0.68
C GLY A 98 8.67 -11.61 -0.84
N PHE A 99 9.74 -11.94 -1.56
CA PHE A 99 9.72 -12.01 -3.02
C PHE A 99 8.73 -13.06 -3.55
N ILE A 100 8.60 -14.20 -2.86
CA ILE A 100 7.62 -15.24 -3.22
C ILE A 100 6.20 -14.70 -3.07
N PHE A 101 5.89 -14.02 -1.96
CA PHE A 101 4.59 -13.39 -1.76
C PHE A 101 4.29 -12.28 -2.78
N MET A 102 5.32 -11.53 -3.19
CA MET A 102 5.18 -10.52 -4.24
C MET A 102 4.81 -11.16 -5.58
N ILE A 103 5.53 -12.22 -6.00
CA ILE A 103 5.21 -12.98 -7.23
C ILE A 103 3.80 -13.56 -7.14
N LEU A 104 3.46 -14.23 -6.04
CA LEU A 104 2.13 -14.80 -5.83
C LEU A 104 1.04 -13.72 -5.96
N SER A 105 1.27 -12.55 -5.36
CA SER A 105 0.32 -11.43 -5.48
C SER A 105 0.18 -10.91 -6.90
N LEU A 106 1.25 -10.94 -7.71
CA LEU A 106 1.19 -10.56 -9.13
C LEU A 106 0.43 -11.61 -9.96
N LEU A 107 0.67 -12.90 -9.70
CA LEU A 107 -0.06 -13.99 -10.36
C LEU A 107 -1.57 -13.92 -10.06
N ILE A 108 -1.94 -13.66 -8.80
CA ILE A 108 -3.34 -13.44 -8.40
C ILE A 108 -3.90 -12.21 -9.13
N TYR A 109 -3.14 -11.12 -9.23
CA TYR A 109 -3.59 -9.92 -9.96
C TYR A 109 -3.84 -10.21 -11.44
N ILE A 110 -2.99 -10.99 -12.11
CA ILE A 110 -3.19 -11.34 -13.52
C ILE A 110 -4.47 -12.16 -13.71
N LYS A 111 -4.74 -13.12 -12.80
CA LYS A 111 -5.90 -14.01 -12.88
C LYS A 111 -7.21 -13.32 -12.47
N GLU A 112 -7.20 -12.59 -11.36
CA GLU A 112 -8.41 -12.09 -10.69
C GLU A 112 -8.59 -10.56 -10.82
N GLY A 113 -7.56 -9.83 -11.27
CA GLY A 113 -7.58 -8.36 -11.34
C GLY A 113 -7.44 -7.65 -9.99
N ARG A 114 -7.20 -8.39 -8.91
CA ARG A 114 -7.02 -7.89 -7.54
C ARG A 114 -5.73 -8.46 -6.95
N PHE A 115 -5.01 -7.68 -6.15
CA PHE A 115 -3.79 -8.18 -5.47
C PHE A 115 -4.16 -9.02 -4.25
N LEU A 116 -3.21 -9.78 -3.72
CA LEU A 116 -3.37 -10.60 -2.52
C LEU A 116 -3.97 -9.79 -1.36
N HIS A 117 -3.38 -8.64 -1.05
CA HIS A 117 -3.86 -7.77 0.02
C HIS A 117 -5.29 -7.23 -0.23
N ASP A 118 -5.64 -6.94 -1.47
CA ASP A 118 -6.98 -6.46 -1.81
C ASP A 118 -8.03 -7.57 -1.63
N LYS A 119 -7.68 -8.81 -2.01
CA LYS A 119 -8.54 -9.99 -1.92
C LYS A 119 -8.90 -10.33 -0.47
N PHE A 120 -7.91 -10.40 0.41
CA PHE A 120 -8.12 -10.72 1.82
C PHE A 120 -8.93 -9.66 2.54
N ALA A 121 -8.72 -8.38 2.22
CA ALA A 121 -9.46 -7.27 2.81
C ALA A 121 -10.80 -6.99 2.11
N LYS A 122 -11.25 -7.85 1.18
CA LYS A 122 -12.48 -7.66 0.39
C LYS A 122 -12.60 -6.24 -0.16
N SER A 123 -11.52 -5.76 -0.77
CA SER A 123 -11.43 -4.40 -1.31
C SER A 123 -11.06 -4.42 -2.77
N GLU A 124 -11.35 -3.32 -3.46
CA GLU A 124 -10.94 -3.13 -4.84
C GLU A 124 -10.39 -1.73 -5.07
N VAL A 125 -9.51 -1.60 -6.07
CA VAL A 125 -8.99 -0.31 -6.50
C VAL A 125 -9.65 0.04 -7.83
N ILE A 126 -10.37 1.15 -7.85
CA ILE A 126 -11.07 1.65 -9.04
C ILE A 126 -10.57 3.04 -9.42
N VAL A 127 -10.76 3.39 -10.69
CA VAL A 127 -10.53 4.74 -11.19
C VAL A 127 -11.69 5.63 -10.70
N TYR A 128 -11.35 6.75 -10.06
CA TYR A 128 -12.26 7.76 -9.58
C TYR A 128 -12.24 8.96 -10.54
N GLY A 129 -13.40 9.55 -10.83
CA GLY A 129 -13.50 10.77 -11.65
C GLY A 129 -13.60 10.56 -13.17
N ARG A 130 -13.79 9.33 -13.64
CA ARG A 130 -14.28 9.06 -15.01
C ARG A 130 -15.77 8.77 -14.94
N ASN A 131 -16.59 9.81 -15.13
CA ASN A 131 -17.96 9.67 -15.65
C ASN A 131 -17.88 9.70 -17.18
#